data_AF-A0A6G1EMX5-F1
#
_entry.id   AF-A0A6G1EMX5-F1
#
_cell.length_a   1.000
_cell.length_b   1.000
_cell.length_c   1.000
_cell.angle_alpha   90.00
_cell.angle_beta   90.00
_cell.angle_gamma   90.00
#
_symmetry.space_group_name_H-M   'P 1'
#
loop_
_entity.id
_entity.type
_entity.pdbx_description
1 polymer ?
#
loop_
_entity_poly.entity_id
_entity_poly.type
_entity_poly.pdbx_seq_one_letter_code
_entity_poly.pdbx_strand_id
1 'polypeptide(L)'
;MEAALTSSVSLAQGAATVKGLTGTWSSPNDGVRVLEYFDDPSIQEVFLKEIIEDGHNMAKDQYAYYVVQHILQHGKALVRSAIIKRFIGKVMTMSKQKYASNVIEKCLVFGSYDEKQKIINEVLSSSDLITSGETDALMVMVNDQYANYVVQRVIETCDEWRRQLILECLRVRHRQLRHCTYAKHVVARLERLIEAGVITPQVHNPPHHPTMPIFRISPDARAVDVEEHRVAPPPQPSRIGVVPPVMRGTYPGGSGQ
;
A
#
# COMPACT_ATOMS: atom_id res chain seq x y z
N MET A 1 52.03 13.18 1.37
CA MET A 1 51.28 13.48 0.13
C MET A 1 50.91 12.22 -0.65
N GLU A 2 51.78 11.20 -0.73
CA GLU A 2 51.47 9.93 -1.44
C GLU A 2 50.25 9.17 -0.89
N ALA A 3 50.09 9.03 0.43
CA ALA A 3 48.98 8.26 1.02
C ALA A 3 47.58 8.81 0.65
N ALA A 4 47.44 10.13 0.45
CA ALA A 4 46.19 10.75 0.02
C ALA A 4 45.87 10.48 -1.45
N LEU A 5 46.91 10.40 -2.29
CA LEU A 5 46.79 10.06 -3.72
C LEU A 5 46.39 8.59 -3.90
N THR A 6 47.01 7.67 -3.16
CA THR A 6 46.65 6.24 -3.20
C THR A 6 45.20 5.99 -2.75
N SER A 7 44.74 6.70 -1.71
CA SER A 7 43.35 6.62 -1.24
C SER A 7 42.35 7.15 -2.28
N SER A 8 42.69 8.25 -2.98
CA SER A 8 41.83 8.82 -4.02
C SER A 8 41.71 7.95 -5.27
N VAL A 9 42.79 7.24 -5.64
CA VAL A 9 42.80 6.30 -6.78
C VAL A 9 42.00 5.04 -6.46
N SER A 10 42.12 4.49 -5.25
CA SER A 10 41.34 3.33 -4.79
C SER A 10 39.84 3.65 -4.71
N LEU A 11 39.47 4.85 -4.24
CA LEU A 11 38.08 5.35 -4.25
C LEU A 11 37.53 5.52 -5.67
N ALA A 12 38.33 6.05 -6.60
CA ALA A 12 37.92 6.20 -8.00
C ALA A 12 37.76 4.83 -8.70
N GLN A 13 38.62 3.86 -8.39
CA GLN A 13 38.50 2.48 -8.86
C GLN A 13 37.24 1.80 -8.29
N GLY A 14 37.00 1.94 -6.98
CA GLY A 14 35.80 1.44 -6.32
C GLY A 14 34.52 2.04 -6.90
N ALA A 15 34.49 3.36 -7.13
CA ALA A 15 33.36 4.06 -7.76
C ALA A 15 33.13 3.61 -9.21
N ALA A 16 34.19 3.35 -9.99
CA ALA A 16 34.08 2.85 -11.36
C ALA A 16 33.60 1.38 -11.41
N THR A 17 34.07 0.54 -10.49
CA THR A 17 33.60 -0.84 -10.33
C THR A 17 32.14 -0.88 -9.89
N VAL A 18 31.75 -0.02 -8.95
CA VAL A 18 30.37 0.14 -8.50
C VAL A 18 29.48 0.63 -9.64
N LYS A 19 29.85 1.68 -10.38
CA LYS A 19 29.08 2.14 -11.56
C LYS A 19 28.98 1.10 -12.67
N GLY A 20 30.02 0.27 -12.84
CA GLY A 20 30.01 -0.87 -13.75
C GLY A 20 29.07 -2.01 -13.28
N LEU A 21 28.92 -2.19 -11.96
CA LEU A 21 28.07 -3.21 -11.34
C LEU A 21 26.61 -2.75 -11.19
N THR A 22 26.37 -1.46 -10.95
CA THR A 22 25.03 -0.86 -10.87
C THR A 22 24.43 -0.58 -12.25
N GLY A 23 25.27 -0.47 -13.29
CA GLY A 23 24.85 -0.18 -14.68
C GLY A 23 24.05 -1.28 -15.37
N THR A 24 24.26 -2.56 -15.03
CA THR A 24 23.45 -3.69 -15.51
C THR A 24 23.73 -4.95 -14.69
N TRP A 25 22.82 -5.31 -13.78
CA TRP A 25 22.86 -6.58 -13.05
C TRP A 25 22.56 -7.73 -14.02
N SER A 26 23.57 -8.45 -14.46
CA SER A 26 23.46 -9.40 -15.57
C SER A 26 23.46 -10.86 -15.10
N SER A 27 23.95 -11.11 -13.89
CA SER A 27 24.09 -12.44 -13.29
C SER A 27 23.80 -12.43 -11.78
N PRO A 28 23.30 -13.55 -11.20
CA PRO A 28 23.24 -13.72 -9.75
C PRO A 28 24.57 -13.44 -9.03
N ASN A 29 25.69 -13.71 -9.70
CA ASN A 29 27.02 -13.51 -9.15
C ASN A 29 27.37 -12.02 -8.99
N ASP A 30 26.75 -11.11 -9.74
CA ASP A 30 27.03 -9.68 -9.63
C ASP A 30 26.57 -9.14 -8.27
N GLY A 31 25.39 -9.56 -7.81
CA GLY A 31 24.88 -9.23 -6.48
C GLY A 31 25.76 -9.78 -5.36
N VAL A 32 26.25 -11.01 -5.50
CA VAL A 32 27.12 -11.66 -4.49
C VAL A 32 28.49 -11.01 -4.43
N ARG A 33 29.13 -10.75 -5.58
CA ARG A 33 30.44 -10.09 -5.65
C ARG A 33 30.43 -8.72 -5.00
N VAL A 34 29.35 -7.96 -5.20
CA VAL A 34 29.18 -6.66 -4.56
C VAL A 34 29.21 -6.77 -3.02
N LEU A 35 28.67 -7.85 -2.46
CA LEU A 35 28.69 -8.07 -1.01
C LEU A 35 30.09 -8.41 -0.48
N GLU A 36 30.98 -8.98 -1.31
CA GLU A 36 32.38 -9.26 -0.93
C GLU A 36 33.17 -7.98 -0.62
N TYR A 37 32.81 -6.86 -1.26
CA TYR A 37 33.46 -5.56 -1.04
C TYR A 37 32.75 -4.72 0.03
N PHE A 38 31.68 -5.24 0.65
CA PHE A 38 30.88 -4.46 1.59
C PHE A 38 31.62 -4.12 2.89
N ASP A 39 32.67 -4.87 3.22
CA ASP A 39 33.53 -4.65 4.39
C ASP A 39 34.64 -3.62 4.16
N ASP A 40 34.92 -3.22 2.91
CA ASP A 40 35.88 -2.15 2.61
C ASP A 40 35.25 -0.78 2.89
N PRO A 41 35.72 0.00 3.89
CA PRO A 41 35.10 1.27 4.27
C PRO A 41 35.08 2.32 3.17
N SER A 42 36.08 2.30 2.28
CA SER A 42 36.24 3.30 1.22
C SER A 42 35.28 3.03 0.06
N ILE A 43 35.08 1.76 -0.28
CA ILE A 43 34.12 1.33 -1.30
C ILE A 43 32.71 1.44 -0.75
N GLN A 44 32.51 1.06 0.52
CA GLN A 44 31.22 1.08 1.19
C GLN A 44 30.55 2.45 1.16
N GLU A 45 31.26 3.56 1.40
CA GLU A 45 30.64 4.89 1.46
C GLU A 45 30.08 5.35 0.09
N VAL A 46 30.88 5.23 -0.97
CA VAL A 46 30.46 5.58 -2.34
C VAL A 46 29.34 4.64 -2.80
N PHE A 47 29.52 3.35 -2.55
CA PHE A 47 28.56 2.31 -2.93
C PHE A 47 27.19 2.50 -2.27
N LEU A 48 27.18 2.76 -0.96
CA LEU A 48 25.95 2.98 -0.21
C LEU A 48 25.21 4.23 -0.66
N LYS A 49 25.92 5.29 -1.05
CA LYS A 49 25.27 6.50 -1.57
C LYS A 49 24.50 6.20 -2.85
N GLU A 50 25.11 5.49 -3.81
CA GLU A 50 24.45 5.12 -5.07
C GLU A 50 23.25 4.19 -4.82
N ILE A 51 23.39 3.20 -3.93
CA ILE A 51 22.27 2.31 -3.56
C ILE A 51 21.13 3.08 -2.90
N ILE A 52 21.43 4.04 -2.03
CA ILE A 52 20.38 4.86 -1.41
C ILE A 52 19.68 5.68 -2.51
N GLU A 53 20.42 6.18 -3.50
CA GLU A 53 19.87 6.94 -4.61
C GLU A 53 18.98 6.11 -5.54
N ASP A 54 19.39 4.89 -5.89
CA ASP A 54 18.71 4.00 -6.83
C ASP A 54 17.93 2.84 -6.18
N GLY A 55 17.83 2.82 -4.85
CA GLY A 55 17.35 1.66 -4.10
C GLY A 55 15.96 1.16 -4.49
N HIS A 56 15.11 2.04 -5.02
CA HIS A 56 13.80 1.67 -5.54
C HIS A 56 13.88 0.82 -6.82
N ASN A 57 14.80 1.11 -7.75
CA ASN A 57 14.97 0.33 -8.97
C ASN A 57 15.71 -0.98 -8.65
N MET A 58 16.74 -0.90 -7.81
CA MET A 58 17.47 -2.09 -7.34
C MET A 58 16.54 -3.10 -6.65
N ALA A 59 15.58 -2.64 -5.84
CA ALA A 59 14.63 -3.54 -5.17
C ALA A 59 13.75 -4.34 -6.16
N LYS A 60 13.57 -3.86 -7.39
CA LYS A 60 12.76 -4.51 -8.43
C LYS A 60 13.57 -5.41 -9.35
N ASP A 61 14.88 -5.23 -9.36
CA ASP A 61 15.79 -5.99 -10.20
C ASP A 61 15.89 -7.44 -9.70
N GLN A 62 16.12 -8.37 -10.62
CA GLN A 62 16.15 -9.81 -10.34
C GLN A 62 17.41 -10.29 -9.62
N TYR A 63 18.46 -9.47 -9.53
CA TYR A 63 19.70 -9.78 -8.82
C TYR A 63 20.07 -8.69 -7.81
N ALA A 64 19.84 -7.41 -8.13
CA ALA A 64 20.19 -6.30 -7.25
C ALA A 64 19.40 -6.28 -5.93
N TYR A 65 18.21 -6.89 -5.90
CA TYR A 65 17.39 -6.93 -4.70
C TYR A 65 18.08 -7.67 -3.54
N TYR A 66 18.97 -8.64 -3.82
CA TYR A 66 19.76 -9.34 -2.80
C TYR A 66 20.68 -8.38 -2.04
N VAL A 67 21.28 -7.42 -2.75
CA VAL A 67 22.12 -6.38 -2.15
C VAL A 67 21.30 -5.51 -1.21
N VAL A 68 20.12 -5.05 -1.66
CA VAL A 68 19.20 -4.25 -0.84
C VAL A 68 18.80 -5.02 0.43
N GLN A 69 18.44 -6.31 0.28
CA GLN A 69 18.11 -7.15 1.43
C GLN A 69 19.27 -7.36 2.40
N HIS A 70 20.49 -7.50 1.89
CA HIS A 70 21.68 -7.64 2.73
C HIS A 70 21.90 -6.39 3.57
N ILE A 71 21.80 -5.21 2.96
CA ILE A 71 21.94 -3.93 3.68
C ILE A 71 20.82 -3.75 4.71
N LEU A 72 19.59 -4.13 4.36
CA LEU A 72 18.49 -4.11 5.33
C LEU A 72 18.74 -5.02 6.53
N GLN A 73 19.42 -6.16 6.35
CA GLN A 73 19.71 -7.10 7.43
C GLN A 73 20.93 -6.69 8.27
N HIS A 74 22.06 -6.41 7.60
CA HIS A 74 23.37 -6.30 8.25
C HIS A 74 23.94 -4.88 8.24
N GLY A 75 23.35 -3.97 7.46
CA GLY A 75 23.83 -2.58 7.34
C GLY A 75 23.65 -1.76 8.61
N LYS A 76 24.36 -0.63 8.69
CA LYS A 76 24.22 0.36 9.77
C LYS A 76 22.80 0.91 9.78
N ALA A 77 22.27 1.23 10.97
CA ALA A 77 20.90 1.71 11.15
C ALA A 77 20.57 2.94 10.28
N LEU A 78 21.50 3.90 10.17
CA LEU A 78 21.32 5.11 9.35
C LEU A 78 21.14 4.78 7.85
N VAL A 79 21.92 3.83 7.34
CA VAL A 79 21.88 3.40 5.93
C VAL A 79 20.58 2.65 5.66
N ARG A 80 20.23 1.70 6.54
CA ARG A 80 18.95 0.99 6.50
C ARG A 80 17.78 1.95 6.46
N SER A 81 17.74 2.92 7.37
CA SER A 81 16.70 3.94 7.43
C SER A 81 16.64 4.80 6.17
N ALA A 82 17.79 5.17 5.59
CA ALA A 82 17.83 5.92 4.33
C ALA A 82 17.20 5.14 3.17
N ILE A 83 17.46 3.84 3.08
CA ILE A 83 16.85 2.94 2.09
C ILE A 83 15.35 2.80 2.33
N ILE A 84 14.91 2.51 3.56
CA ILE A 84 13.49 2.32 3.87
C ILE A 84 12.67 3.56 3.51
N LYS A 85 13.21 4.76 3.78
CA LYS A 85 12.58 6.04 3.41
C LYS A 85 12.32 6.18 1.90
N ARG A 86 13.07 5.48 1.03
CA ARG A 86 12.81 5.47 -0.43
C ARG A 86 11.59 4.62 -0.83
N PHE A 87 11.14 3.74 0.06
CA PHE A 87 10.03 2.81 -0.20
C PHE A 87 8.71 3.29 0.38
N ILE A 88 8.75 4.14 1.41
CA ILE A 88 7.56 4.79 1.96
C ILE A 88 6.85 5.59 0.85
N GLY A 89 5.52 5.45 0.78
CA GLY A 89 4.64 5.96 -0.27
C GLY A 89 4.54 5.05 -1.50
N LYS A 90 5.29 3.94 -1.54
CA LYS A 90 5.33 2.99 -2.67
C LYS A 90 5.13 1.54 -2.24
N VAL A 91 4.80 1.30 -0.96
CA VAL A 91 4.74 -0.05 -0.37
C VAL A 91 3.74 -0.93 -1.11
N MET A 92 2.56 -0.39 -1.42
CA MET A 92 1.52 -1.11 -2.16
C MET A 92 2.01 -1.63 -3.52
N THR A 93 2.61 -0.75 -4.31
CA THR A 93 3.12 -1.09 -5.65
C THR A 93 4.30 -2.07 -5.58
N MET A 94 5.22 -1.87 -4.64
CA MET A 94 6.39 -2.74 -4.46
C MET A 94 6.01 -4.14 -3.95
N SER A 95 5.00 -4.24 -3.10
CA SER A 95 4.55 -5.52 -2.54
C SER A 95 3.97 -6.47 -3.60
N LYS A 96 3.49 -5.94 -4.72
CA LYS A 96 2.97 -6.73 -5.85
C LYS A 96 4.04 -7.17 -6.85
N GLN A 97 5.31 -6.93 -6.54
CA GLN A 97 6.43 -7.27 -7.43
C GLN A 97 7.21 -8.45 -6.88
N LYS A 98 7.60 -9.37 -7.77
CA LYS A 98 8.28 -10.63 -7.43
C LYS A 98 9.49 -10.43 -6.50
N TYR A 99 10.34 -9.45 -6.79
CA TYR A 99 11.58 -9.22 -6.04
C TYR A 99 11.38 -8.20 -4.93
N ALA A 100 10.71 -7.07 -5.22
CA ALA A 100 10.54 -5.98 -4.26
C ALA A 100 9.63 -6.35 -3.07
N SER A 101 8.70 -7.30 -3.23
CA SER A 101 7.92 -7.84 -2.10
C SER A 101 8.80 -8.39 -0.98
N ASN A 102 9.84 -9.16 -1.33
CA ASN A 102 10.81 -9.67 -0.36
C ASN A 102 11.61 -8.55 0.31
N VAL A 103 11.83 -7.42 -0.40
CA VAL A 103 12.51 -6.25 0.18
C VAL A 103 11.59 -5.59 1.21
N ILE A 104 10.30 -5.42 0.91
CA ILE A 104 9.31 -4.86 1.86
C ILE A 104 9.18 -5.75 3.10
N GLU A 105 9.19 -7.09 2.95
CA GLU A 105 9.22 -7.99 4.10
C GLU A 105 10.43 -7.75 5.00
N LYS A 106 11.63 -7.55 4.43
CA LYS A 106 12.83 -7.24 5.21
C LYS A 106 12.70 -5.89 5.92
N CYS A 107 12.05 -4.89 5.31
CA CYS A 107 11.77 -3.62 5.99
C CYS A 107 10.88 -3.82 7.23
N LEU A 108 9.86 -4.68 7.15
CA LEU A 108 8.98 -5.00 8.29
C LEU A 108 9.71 -5.76 9.41
N VAL A 109 10.79 -6.48 9.11
CA VAL A 109 11.60 -7.19 10.11
C VAL A 109 12.65 -6.27 10.74
N PHE A 110 13.42 -5.54 9.93
CA PHE A 110 14.64 -4.85 10.38
C PHE A 110 14.50 -3.32 10.51
N GLY A 111 13.41 -2.73 10.03
CA GLY A 111 13.14 -1.31 10.19
C GLY A 111 12.99 -0.90 11.66
N SER A 112 13.16 0.38 11.95
CA SER A 112 12.77 0.95 13.24
C SER A 112 11.26 0.85 13.47
N TYR A 113 10.82 1.01 14.72
CA TYR A 113 9.39 1.00 15.05
C TYR A 113 8.59 1.97 14.17
N ASP A 114 9.01 3.24 14.08
CA ASP A 114 8.29 4.26 13.29
C ASP A 114 8.23 3.94 11.80
N GLU A 115 9.29 3.34 11.25
CA GLU A 115 9.34 2.93 9.85
C GLU A 115 8.38 1.77 9.59
N LYS A 116 8.36 0.76 10.46
CA LYS A 116 7.39 -0.34 10.35
C LYS A 116 5.97 0.18 10.42
N GLN A 117 5.69 1.11 11.34
CA GLN A 117 4.36 1.70 11.49
C GLN A 117 3.91 2.45 10.21
N LYS A 118 4.82 3.15 9.52
CA LYS A 118 4.53 3.78 8.22
C LYS A 118 4.22 2.75 7.13
N ILE A 119 5.01 1.68 7.04
CA ILE A 119 4.78 0.60 6.07
C ILE A 119 3.43 -0.09 6.35
N ILE A 120 3.17 -0.41 7.62
CA ILE A 120 1.90 -1.02 8.03
C ILE A 120 0.74 -0.08 7.74
N ASN A 121 0.87 1.22 8.02
CA ASN A 121 -0.14 2.22 7.68
C ASN A 121 -0.45 2.23 6.19
N GLU A 122 0.54 2.11 5.30
CA GLU A 122 0.30 2.04 3.85
C GLU A 122 -0.44 0.75 3.44
N VAL A 123 -0.07 -0.39 4.02
CA VAL A 123 -0.77 -1.67 3.77
C VAL A 123 -2.21 -1.63 4.27
N LEU A 124 -2.42 -0.95 5.41
CA LEU A 124 -3.71 -0.76 6.05
C LEU A 124 -4.36 0.57 5.69
N SER A 125 -3.87 1.26 4.67
CA SER A 125 -4.51 2.46 4.14
C SER A 125 -5.76 1.99 3.40
N SER A 126 -6.73 1.50 4.16
CA SER A 126 -8.13 1.64 3.86
C SER A 126 -8.34 3.14 3.75
N SER A 127 -8.69 3.61 2.56
CA SER A 127 -9.27 4.93 2.37
C SER A 127 -10.14 5.23 3.59
N ASP A 128 -9.88 6.34 4.28
CA ASP A 128 -10.99 7.11 4.83
C ASP A 128 -11.98 7.21 3.68
N LEU A 129 -13.00 6.34 3.68
CA LEU A 129 -14.20 6.29 2.85
C LEU A 129 -14.74 4.85 2.96
N ILE A 130 -15.58 4.67 3.98
CA ILE A 130 -16.73 3.75 4.02
C ILE A 130 -17.74 4.06 2.87
N THR A 131 -17.29 4.71 1.80
CA THR A 131 -18.11 5.22 0.70
C THR A 131 -17.52 4.66 -0.59
N SER A 132 -18.39 4.01 -1.37
CA SER A 132 -18.21 3.59 -2.76
C SER A 132 -17.12 2.55 -3.03
N GLY A 133 -17.48 1.27 -2.93
CA GLY A 133 -17.14 0.23 -3.93
C GLY A 133 -15.67 -0.03 -4.31
N GLU A 134 -14.70 0.63 -3.71
CA GLU A 134 -13.28 0.45 -3.97
C GLU A 134 -12.81 -0.84 -3.29
N THR A 135 -12.05 -1.63 -4.03
CA THR A 135 -11.45 -2.86 -3.49
C THR A 135 -10.44 -2.44 -2.43
N ASP A 136 -10.78 -2.70 -1.17
CA ASP A 136 -9.92 -2.49 0.01
C ASP A 136 -8.47 -2.89 -0.29
N ALA A 137 -7.53 -1.98 -0.05
CA ALA A 137 -6.10 -2.16 -0.30
C ALA A 137 -5.59 -3.50 0.27
N LEU A 138 -6.07 -3.86 1.47
CA LEU A 138 -5.75 -5.14 2.10
C LEU A 138 -6.21 -6.33 1.25
N MET A 139 -7.41 -6.27 0.66
CA MET A 139 -7.93 -7.35 -0.19
C MET A 139 -7.19 -7.45 -1.52
N VAL A 140 -6.75 -6.32 -2.08
CA VAL A 140 -5.88 -6.33 -3.26
C VAL A 140 -4.60 -7.08 -2.95
N MET A 141 -3.99 -6.84 -1.79
CA MET A 141 -2.73 -7.49 -1.43
C MET A 141 -2.89 -8.97 -1.08
N VAL A 142 -3.92 -9.35 -0.33
CA VAL A 142 -4.17 -10.75 0.07
C VAL A 142 -4.38 -11.66 -1.14
N ASN A 143 -4.97 -11.13 -2.21
CA ASN A 143 -5.25 -11.86 -3.44
C ASN A 143 -4.11 -11.81 -4.47
N ASP A 144 -3.04 -11.07 -4.20
CA ASP A 144 -1.90 -10.95 -5.11
C ASP A 144 -0.87 -12.07 -4.85
N GLN A 145 -0.24 -12.57 -5.92
CA GLN A 145 0.70 -13.69 -5.87
C GLN A 145 1.98 -13.40 -5.06
N TYR A 146 2.32 -12.13 -4.83
CA TYR A 146 3.49 -11.71 -4.05
C TYR A 146 3.09 -10.92 -2.80
N ALA A 147 2.10 -10.02 -2.91
CA ALA A 147 1.77 -9.14 -1.78
C ALA A 147 1.12 -9.88 -0.60
N ASN A 148 0.58 -11.08 -0.82
CA ASN A 148 0.04 -11.92 0.25
C ASN A 148 1.11 -12.29 1.30
N TYR A 149 2.39 -12.40 0.92
CA TYR A 149 3.49 -12.66 1.85
C TYR A 149 3.79 -11.41 2.71
N VAL A 150 3.69 -10.22 2.11
CA VAL A 150 3.82 -8.95 2.84
C VAL A 150 2.68 -8.81 3.87
N VAL A 151 1.45 -9.16 3.51
CA VAL A 151 0.32 -9.13 4.46
C VAL A 151 0.54 -10.09 5.63
N GLN A 152 1.02 -11.31 5.37
CA GLN A 152 1.38 -12.25 6.43
C GLN A 152 2.46 -11.65 7.35
N ARG A 153 3.48 -11.02 6.77
CA ARG A 153 4.53 -10.34 7.54
C ARG A 153 3.98 -9.20 8.39
N VAL A 154 3.03 -8.42 7.88
CA VAL A 154 2.37 -7.36 8.65
C VAL A 154 1.63 -7.97 9.84
N ILE A 155 0.85 -9.03 9.64
CA ILE A 155 0.12 -9.72 10.72
C ILE A 155 1.07 -10.26 11.80
N GLU A 156 2.27 -10.70 11.42
CA GLU A 156 3.31 -11.19 12.35
C GLU A 156 4.01 -10.07 13.13
N THR A 157 4.13 -8.88 12.55
CA THR A 157 5.02 -7.81 13.07
C THR A 157 4.28 -6.61 13.65
N CYS A 158 2.99 -6.45 13.37
CA CYS A 158 2.17 -5.37 13.93
C CYS A 158 1.78 -5.61 15.39
N ASP A 159 1.34 -4.55 16.06
CA ASP A 159 0.77 -4.62 17.40
C ASP A 159 -0.59 -5.34 17.42
N GLU A 160 -1.02 -5.74 18.61
CA GLU A 160 -2.26 -6.51 18.79
C GLU A 160 -3.49 -5.80 18.20
N TRP A 161 -3.59 -4.48 18.39
CA TRP A 161 -4.76 -3.73 17.96
C TRP A 161 -4.88 -3.72 16.44
N ARG A 162 -3.78 -3.43 15.73
CA ARG A 162 -3.74 -3.52 14.25
C ARG A 162 -3.99 -4.92 13.75
N ARG A 163 -3.42 -5.93 14.42
CA ARG A 163 -3.62 -7.33 14.07
C ARG A 163 -5.11 -7.69 14.14
N GLN A 164 -5.78 -7.32 15.22
CA GLN A 164 -7.23 -7.53 15.37
C GLN A 164 -8.03 -6.84 14.27
N LEU A 165 -7.69 -5.58 13.95
CA LEU A 165 -8.35 -4.83 12.86
C LEU A 165 -8.22 -5.55 11.52
N ILE A 166 -7.01 -5.98 11.15
CA ILE A 166 -6.75 -6.75 9.93
C ILE A 166 -7.61 -8.02 9.90
N LEU A 167 -7.59 -8.77 11.00
CA LEU A 167 -8.28 -10.06 11.06
C LEU A 167 -9.79 -9.91 10.95
N GLU A 168 -10.38 -8.88 11.56
CA GLU A 168 -11.81 -8.59 11.41
C GLU A 168 -12.16 -8.20 9.97
N CYS A 169 -11.33 -7.37 9.32
CA CYS A 169 -11.49 -7.03 7.90
C CYS A 169 -11.42 -8.25 6.98
N LEU A 170 -10.55 -9.21 7.26
CA LEU A 170 -10.45 -10.47 6.51
C LEU A 170 -11.65 -11.38 6.79
N ARG A 171 -12.14 -11.35 8.02
CA ARG A 171 -13.22 -12.21 8.47
C ARG A 171 -14.55 -11.92 7.81
N VAL A 172 -14.89 -10.65 7.63
CA VAL A 172 -16.09 -10.24 6.88
C VAL A 172 -16.11 -10.84 5.46
N ARG A 173 -14.92 -11.05 4.87
CA ARG A 173 -14.75 -11.55 3.50
C ARG A 173 -14.22 -12.99 3.43
N HIS A 174 -14.26 -13.73 4.54
CA HIS A 174 -13.71 -15.08 4.66
C HIS A 174 -14.22 -16.03 3.57
N ARG A 175 -15.53 -16.00 3.26
CA ARG A 175 -16.14 -16.84 2.21
C ARG A 175 -15.60 -16.58 0.81
N GLN A 176 -15.14 -15.36 0.52
CA GLN A 176 -14.52 -15.01 -0.75
C GLN A 176 -13.06 -15.48 -0.77
N LEU A 177 -12.32 -15.22 0.31
CA LEU A 177 -10.90 -15.53 0.43
C LEU A 177 -10.59 -17.03 0.38
N ARG A 178 -11.46 -17.90 0.89
CA ARG A 178 -11.23 -19.36 0.89
C ARG A 178 -11.06 -19.97 -0.51
N HIS A 179 -11.58 -19.29 -1.54
CA HIS A 179 -11.52 -19.74 -2.92
C HIS A 179 -10.36 -19.09 -3.70
N CYS A 180 -9.60 -18.21 -3.05
CA CYS A 180 -8.50 -17.49 -3.66
C CYS A 180 -7.18 -18.23 -3.45
N THR A 181 -6.50 -18.57 -4.56
CA THR A 181 -5.27 -19.38 -4.57
C THR A 181 -4.17 -18.86 -3.63
N TYR A 182 -3.99 -17.55 -3.57
CA TYR A 182 -2.91 -16.91 -2.82
C TYR A 182 -3.27 -16.58 -1.36
N ALA A 183 -4.57 -16.50 -1.05
CA ALA A 183 -5.04 -16.11 0.28
C ALA A 183 -4.98 -17.26 1.30
N LYS A 184 -4.71 -18.50 0.87
CA LYS A 184 -4.79 -19.73 1.70
C LYS A 184 -4.07 -19.63 3.04
N HIS A 185 -2.87 -19.03 3.08
CA HIS A 185 -2.09 -18.92 4.32
C HIS A 185 -2.67 -17.86 5.28
N VAL A 186 -3.18 -16.76 4.71
CA VAL A 186 -3.88 -15.71 5.46
C VAL A 186 -5.19 -16.26 6.04
N VAL A 187 -5.94 -17.04 5.25
CA VAL A 187 -7.17 -17.73 5.68
C VAL A 187 -6.87 -18.77 6.79
N ALA A 188 -5.86 -19.63 6.60
CA ALA A 188 -5.48 -20.61 7.61
C ALA A 188 -5.02 -19.97 8.95
N ARG A 189 -4.45 -18.75 8.90
CA ARG A 189 -4.15 -17.99 10.13
C ARG A 189 -5.41 -17.47 10.79
N LEU A 190 -6.37 -16.98 10.00
CA LEU A 190 -7.66 -16.50 10.48
C LEU A 190 -8.47 -17.64 11.12
N GLU A 191 -8.58 -18.79 10.47
CA GLU A 191 -9.31 -19.96 10.98
C GLU A 191 -8.79 -20.42 12.35
N ARG A 192 -7.47 -20.56 12.51
CA ARG A 192 -6.85 -20.90 13.80
C ARG A 192 -7.19 -19.91 14.93
N LEU A 193 -7.36 -18.62 14.60
CA LEU A 193 -7.70 -17.60 15.59
C LEU A 193 -9.19 -17.58 15.94
N ILE A 194 -10.04 -17.97 14.99
CA ILE A 194 -11.47 -18.21 15.23
C ILE A 194 -11.63 -19.45 16.14
N GLU A 195 -10.91 -20.54 15.85
CA GLU A 195 -10.89 -21.75 16.67
C GLU A 195 -10.38 -21.50 18.10
N ALA A 196 -9.36 -20.66 18.24
CA ALA A 196 -8.82 -20.27 19.54
C ALA A 196 -9.74 -19.32 20.33
N GLY A 197 -10.91 -18.93 19.78
CA GLY A 197 -11.86 -18.02 20.43
C GLY A 197 -11.38 -16.57 20.57
N VAL A 198 -10.25 -16.22 19.94
CA VAL A 198 -9.68 -14.86 19.96
C VAL A 198 -10.52 -13.90 19.12
N ILE A 199 -11.22 -14.43 18.11
CA ILE A 199 -12.15 -13.68 17.28
C ILE A 199 -13.50 -14.40 17.36
N THR A 200 -14.57 -13.71 17.75
CA THR A 200 -15.91 -14.30 17.98
C THR A 200 -16.68 -14.53 16.68
N PRO A 201 -17.06 -15.75 16.25
CA PRO A 201 -17.73 -16.01 14.98
C PRO A 201 -18.88 -15.03 14.71
N GLN A 202 -18.90 -14.40 13.53
CA GLN A 202 -19.97 -13.51 13.11
C GLN A 202 -21.15 -14.43 12.89
N VAL A 203 -22.06 -14.51 13.86
CA VAL A 203 -23.40 -15.00 13.63
C VAL A 203 -23.99 -14.00 12.64
N HIS A 204 -23.99 -14.37 11.36
CA HIS A 204 -24.74 -13.64 10.35
C HIS A 204 -26.22 -13.81 10.71
N ASN A 205 -26.69 -12.97 11.62
CA ASN A 205 -28.12 -12.77 11.77
C ASN A 205 -28.50 -11.88 10.58
N PRO A 206 -29.35 -12.35 9.65
CA PRO A 206 -29.87 -11.44 8.64
C PRO A 206 -30.53 -10.27 9.37
N PRO A 207 -30.54 -9.04 8.81
CA PRO A 207 -31.24 -7.94 9.43
C PRO A 207 -32.68 -8.38 9.69
N HIS A 208 -33.03 -8.54 10.97
CA HIS A 208 -34.41 -8.72 11.37
C HIS A 208 -35.15 -7.48 10.88
N HIS A 209 -35.88 -7.64 9.79
CA HIS A 209 -36.96 -6.73 9.49
C HIS A 209 -37.84 -6.70 10.74
N PRO A 210 -38.11 -5.55 11.37
CA PRO A 210 -39.13 -5.50 12.40
C PRO A 210 -40.42 -5.95 11.74
N THR A 211 -40.90 -7.14 12.10
CA THR A 211 -42.24 -7.57 11.74
C THR A 211 -43.18 -6.60 12.44
N MET A 212 -43.76 -5.68 11.68
CA MET A 212 -44.84 -4.81 12.15
C MET A 212 -45.91 -5.68 12.82
N PRO A 213 -46.42 -5.31 13.99
CA PRO A 213 -47.55 -6.03 14.57
C PRO A 213 -48.74 -5.90 13.62
N ILE A 214 -49.35 -7.04 13.29
CA ILE A 214 -50.64 -7.07 12.58
C ILE A 214 -51.64 -6.36 13.51
N PHE A 215 -52.04 -5.13 13.14
CA PHE A 215 -53.15 -4.45 13.78
C PHE A 215 -54.42 -5.27 13.55
N ARG A 216 -54.88 -5.92 14.61
CA ARG A 216 -56.22 -6.52 14.66
C ARG A 216 -57.20 -5.35 14.65
N ILE A 217 -57.88 -5.14 13.53
CA ILE A 217 -58.98 -4.18 13.44
C ILE A 217 -60.12 -4.75 14.29
N SER A 218 -60.36 -4.16 15.47
CA SER A 218 -61.60 -4.35 16.21
C SER A 218 -62.76 -3.69 15.46
N PRO A 219 -63.98 -4.25 15.44
CA PRO A 219 -65.05 -3.78 14.56
C PRO A 219 -65.83 -2.56 15.08
N ASP A 220 -65.39 -1.89 16.15
CA ASP A 220 -66.12 -0.80 16.79
C ASP A 220 -65.27 0.48 16.88
N ALA A 221 -65.24 1.26 15.80
CA ALA A 221 -64.89 2.68 15.87
C ALA A 221 -65.62 3.45 14.76
N ARG A 222 -66.50 4.35 15.21
CA ARG A 222 -67.36 5.22 14.41
C ARG A 222 -66.53 6.12 13.50
N ALA A 223 -67.05 6.36 12.29
CA ALA A 223 -66.50 7.31 11.33
C ALA A 223 -66.36 8.71 11.96
N VAL A 224 -65.17 9.29 11.86
CA VAL A 224 -64.92 10.71 12.07
C VAL A 224 -64.46 11.27 10.73
N ASP A 225 -65.18 12.28 10.26
CA ASP A 225 -64.98 12.96 8.99
C ASP A 225 -63.53 13.46 8.82
N VAL A 226 -62.96 13.20 7.63
CA VAL A 226 -61.64 13.69 7.24
C VAL A 226 -61.84 15.00 6.48
N GLU A 227 -61.55 16.11 7.15
CA GLU A 227 -61.42 17.43 6.53
C GLU A 227 -60.15 17.45 5.64
N GLU A 228 -60.36 17.56 4.33
CA GLU A 228 -59.32 17.54 3.29
C GLU A 228 -58.43 18.81 3.36
N HIS A 229 -57.29 18.73 4.04
CA HIS A 229 -56.25 19.76 3.94
C HIS A 229 -55.54 19.67 2.58
N ARG A 230 -55.93 20.57 1.67
CA ARG A 230 -55.26 20.78 0.37
C ARG A 230 -53.78 21.10 0.56
N VAL A 231 -52.92 20.18 0.14
CA VAL A 231 -51.48 20.41 -0.05
C VAL A 231 -51.28 21.11 -1.40
N ALA A 232 -50.62 22.27 -1.39
CA ALA A 232 -50.32 23.04 -2.59
C ALA A 232 -49.32 22.31 -3.51
N PRO A 233 -49.44 22.42 -4.84
CA PRO A 233 -48.52 21.79 -5.78
C PRO A 233 -47.12 22.46 -5.78
N PRO A 234 -46.05 21.71 -6.09
CA PRO A 234 -44.68 22.22 -6.10
C PRO A 234 -44.43 23.22 -7.26
N PRO A 235 -43.49 24.18 -7.09
CA PRO A 235 -43.19 25.18 -8.10
C PRO A 235 -42.41 24.59 -9.29
N GLN A 236 -42.76 25.06 -10.49
CA GLN A 236 -42.15 24.70 -11.78
C GLN A 236 -40.75 25.34 -11.96
N PRO A 237 -39.81 24.69 -12.66
CA PRO A 237 -38.48 25.24 -12.91
C PRO A 237 -38.51 26.37 -13.97
N SER A 238 -37.90 27.50 -13.63
CA SER A 238 -37.74 28.68 -14.49
C SER A 238 -36.78 28.45 -15.65
N ARG A 239 -37.22 28.84 -16.86
CA ARG A 239 -36.45 28.81 -18.12
C ARG A 239 -35.12 29.57 -18.00
N ILE A 240 -34.01 28.89 -18.27
CA ILE A 240 -32.70 29.53 -18.51
C ILE A 240 -32.71 30.10 -19.93
N GLY A 241 -32.50 31.41 -20.04
CA GLY A 241 -32.35 32.13 -21.30
C GLY A 241 -31.03 31.78 -22.00
N VAL A 242 -31.11 31.56 -23.30
CA VAL A 242 -29.97 31.33 -24.20
C VAL A 242 -29.19 32.64 -24.36
N VAL A 243 -27.89 32.62 -24.08
CA VAL A 243 -26.97 33.75 -24.30
C VAL A 243 -26.36 33.63 -25.71
N PRO A 244 -26.36 34.69 -26.55
CA PRO A 244 -25.74 34.66 -27.87
C PRO A 244 -24.20 34.79 -27.83
N PRO A 245 -23.47 34.34 -28.88
CA PRO A 245 -22.01 34.31 -28.90
C PRO A 245 -21.38 35.70 -29.14
N VAL A 246 -20.33 36.01 -28.40
CA VAL A 246 -19.53 37.23 -28.51
C VAL A 246 -18.57 37.12 -29.71
N MET A 247 -18.62 38.12 -30.60
CA MET A 247 -17.72 38.28 -31.75
C MET A 247 -16.27 38.53 -31.32
N ARG A 248 -15.33 37.85 -31.99
CA ARG A 248 -13.89 37.99 -31.83
C ARG A 248 -13.39 39.21 -32.63
N GLY A 249 -12.84 40.21 -31.94
CA GLY A 249 -12.22 41.39 -32.55
C GLY A 249 -10.89 41.07 -33.22
N THR A 250 -10.70 41.63 -34.40
CA THR A 250 -9.50 41.62 -35.24
C THR A 250 -8.43 42.57 -34.68
N TYR A 251 -7.19 42.10 -34.55
CA TYR A 251 -6.00 42.95 -34.39
C TYR A 251 -5.35 43.22 -35.75
N PRO A 252 -4.96 44.48 -36.09
CA PRO A 252 -4.20 44.76 -37.28
C PRO A 252 -2.70 44.53 -37.04
N GLY A 253 -2.02 43.94 -38.03
CA GLY A 253 -0.58 43.87 -38.10
C GLY A 253 0.03 45.24 -38.41
N GLY A 254 1.02 45.65 -37.62
CA GLY A 254 1.87 46.81 -37.86
C GLY A 254 3.28 46.34 -38.21
N SER A 255 3.68 46.65 -39.44
CA SER A 255 4.98 46.46 -40.06
C SER A 255 5.94 47.64 -39.83
N GLY A 256 7.26 47.36 -39.81
CA GLY A 256 8.36 48.33 -39.94
C GLY A 256 8.87 48.87 -38.60
N GLN A 257 10.17 48.98 -38.32
CA GLN A 257 11.39 49.03 -39.14
C GLN A 257 12.53 48.31 -38.43
#